data_AF-A0A2S2E182-F1
#
_entry.id   AF-A0A2S2E182-F1
#
_cell.length_a   1.000
_cell.length_b   1.000
_cell.length_c   1.000
_cell.angle_alpha   90.00
_cell.angle_beta   90.00
_cell.angle_gamma   90.00
#
_symmetry.space_group_name_H-M   'P 1'
#
loop_
_entity.id
_entity.type
_entity.pdbx_description
1 polymer ?
#
loop_
_entity_poly.entity_id
_entity_poly.type
_entity_poly.pdbx_seq_one_letter_code
_entity_poly.pdbx_strand_id
1 'polypeptide(L)'
;MTKSTTGLDPLTRLSMQLSNPNLARAGLLKLVCEAIASSVPKSNRTSLWKFSDDQSFITCIALLTPDGFQQPEGLRLTQKDYPEYFEAIIKSDSVMASDARSHPDTRCFNKGYFDEEHIYSLMDYMFNNDFSPFGIICCESAGKQVDWSQEDLQSLERAARIVSIFSNIRHLAE
;
A
#
# COMPACT_ATOMS: atom_id res chain seq x y z
N MET A 1 -29.47 -22.35 -4.26
CA MET A 1 -28.87 -22.08 -2.94
C MET A 1 -27.41 -21.68 -3.16
N THR A 2 -27.18 -20.38 -3.30
CA THR A 2 -25.86 -19.78 -3.45
C THR A 2 -25.10 -19.93 -2.13
N LYS A 3 -24.01 -20.71 -2.14
CA LYS A 3 -23.13 -20.84 -0.97
C LYS A 3 -22.59 -19.46 -0.60
N SER A 4 -22.88 -19.07 0.63
CA SER A 4 -22.44 -17.82 1.25
C SER A 4 -20.92 -17.70 1.21
N THR A 5 -20.41 -16.62 0.64
CA THR A 5 -18.97 -16.32 0.47
C THR A 5 -18.31 -15.78 1.76
N THR A 6 -18.94 -15.98 2.92
CA THR A 6 -18.63 -15.27 4.17
C THR A 6 -17.51 -15.89 5.02
N GLY A 7 -16.91 -17.02 4.61
CA GLY A 7 -15.84 -17.70 5.35
C GLY A 7 -14.45 -17.66 4.70
N LEU A 8 -14.27 -16.94 3.60
CA LEU A 8 -12.99 -16.87 2.88
C LEU A 8 -12.12 -15.73 3.41
N ASP A 9 -10.84 -16.02 3.60
CA ASP A 9 -9.83 -15.01 3.95
C ASP A 9 -9.81 -13.87 2.90
N PRO A 10 -9.65 -12.59 3.32
CA PRO A 10 -9.78 -11.44 2.43
C PRO A 10 -8.86 -11.50 1.21
N LEU A 11 -7.63 -11.96 1.38
CA LEU A 11 -6.63 -12.04 0.31
C LEU A 11 -6.92 -13.18 -0.69
N THR A 12 -7.48 -14.30 -0.22
CA THR A 12 -7.96 -15.38 -1.09
C THR A 12 -9.10 -14.87 -1.97
N ARG A 13 -10.05 -14.14 -1.37
CA ARG A 13 -11.15 -13.50 -2.11
C ARG A 13 -10.62 -12.49 -3.11
N LEU A 14 -9.63 -11.67 -2.73
CA LEU A 14 -8.98 -10.73 -3.63
C LEU A 14 -8.40 -11.45 -4.86
N SER A 15 -7.59 -12.49 -4.66
CA SER A 15 -6.98 -13.24 -5.76
C SER A 15 -8.03 -13.81 -6.73
N MET A 16 -9.18 -14.28 -6.23
CA MET A 16 -10.28 -14.73 -7.09
C MET A 16 -10.90 -13.56 -7.87
N GLN A 17 -11.17 -12.43 -7.23
CA GLN A 17 -11.77 -11.27 -7.89
C GLN A 17 -10.83 -10.66 -8.94
N LEU A 18 -9.52 -10.64 -8.67
CA LEU A 18 -8.49 -10.18 -9.60
C LEU A 18 -8.26 -11.12 -10.79
N SER A 19 -8.90 -12.29 -10.84
CA SER A 19 -8.92 -13.13 -12.05
C SER A 19 -9.95 -12.68 -13.10
N ASN A 20 -10.92 -11.83 -12.75
CA ASN A 20 -12.00 -11.41 -13.65
C ASN A 20 -11.55 -10.31 -14.64
N PRO A 21 -11.30 -10.61 -15.92
CA PRO A 21 -10.66 -9.67 -16.86
C PRO A 21 -11.49 -8.40 -17.13
N ASN A 22 -12.79 -8.41 -16.85
CA ASN A 22 -13.69 -7.28 -17.13
C ASN A 22 -13.74 -6.22 -16.01
N LEU A 23 -12.98 -6.41 -14.93
CA LEU A 23 -12.97 -5.48 -13.82
C LEU A 23 -12.18 -4.22 -14.18
N ALA A 24 -12.86 -3.07 -14.18
CA ALA A 24 -12.26 -1.76 -14.43
C ALA A 24 -11.16 -1.43 -13.40
N ARG A 25 -10.14 -0.67 -13.82
CA ARG A 25 -8.98 -0.28 -13.00
C ARG A 25 -9.36 0.31 -11.64
N ALA A 26 -10.28 1.28 -11.61
CA ALA A 26 -10.72 1.89 -10.35
C ALA A 26 -11.36 0.87 -9.40
N GLY A 27 -12.15 -0.08 -9.94
CA GLY A 27 -12.73 -1.17 -9.16
C GLY A 27 -11.68 -2.15 -8.63
N LEU A 28 -10.63 -2.41 -9.42
CA LEU A 28 -9.48 -3.21 -8.99
C LEU A 28 -8.76 -2.55 -7.81
N LEU A 29 -8.35 -1.29 -7.97
CA LEU A 29 -7.60 -0.55 -6.96
C LEU A 29 -8.37 -0.49 -5.64
N LYS A 30 -9.68 -0.27 -5.73
CA LYS A 30 -10.57 -0.31 -4.57
C LYS A 30 -10.58 -1.67 -3.88
N LEU A 31 -10.78 -2.76 -4.63
CA LEU A 31 -10.79 -4.11 -4.07
C LEU A 31 -9.46 -4.48 -3.39
N VAL A 32 -8.34 -4.07 -3.97
CA VAL A 32 -7.01 -4.26 -3.37
C VAL A 32 -6.93 -3.55 -2.03
N CYS A 33 -7.25 -2.25 -1.97
CA CYS A 33 -7.21 -1.47 -0.72
C CYS A 33 -8.14 -2.05 0.35
N GLU A 34 -9.37 -2.44 -0.02
CA GLU A 34 -10.34 -3.04 0.92
C GLU A 34 -9.86 -4.38 1.48
N ALA A 35 -9.24 -5.22 0.65
CA ALA A 35 -8.70 -6.51 1.07
C ALA A 35 -7.50 -6.35 2.01
N ILE A 36 -6.62 -5.39 1.74
CA ILE A 36 -5.48 -5.05 2.62
C ILE A 36 -5.99 -4.49 3.95
N ALA A 37 -6.89 -3.52 3.93
CA ALA A 37 -7.47 -2.93 5.16
C ALA A 37 -8.17 -3.99 6.03
N SER A 38 -8.81 -4.99 5.39
CA SER A 38 -9.42 -6.12 6.10
C SER A 38 -8.39 -7.09 6.70
N SER A 39 -7.18 -7.16 6.12
CA SER A 39 -6.11 -8.08 6.55
C SER A 39 -5.17 -7.43 7.57
N VAL A 40 -5.11 -6.09 7.62
CA VAL A 40 -4.29 -5.29 8.53
C VAL A 40 -5.19 -4.30 9.28
N PRO A 41 -6.00 -4.77 10.25
CA PRO A 41 -7.09 -3.97 10.84
C PRO A 41 -6.64 -2.79 11.72
N LYS A 42 -5.35 -2.72 12.08
CA LYS A 42 -4.78 -1.58 12.80
C LYS A 42 -4.55 -0.36 11.89
N SER A 43 -4.52 -0.58 10.57
CA SER A 43 -4.45 0.48 9.56
C SER A 43 -5.83 1.14 9.41
N ASN A 44 -5.87 2.46 9.47
CA ASN A 44 -7.06 3.24 9.11
C ASN A 44 -6.89 4.00 7.79
N ARG A 45 -5.71 3.90 7.17
CA ARG A 45 -5.38 4.54 5.91
C ARG A 45 -4.54 3.58 5.09
N THR A 46 -5.10 3.08 4.00
CA THR A 46 -4.45 2.10 3.12
C THR A 46 -4.32 2.70 1.73
N SER A 47 -3.12 2.68 1.17
CA SER A 47 -2.85 3.28 -0.12
C SER A 47 -1.96 2.43 -1.01
N LEU A 48 -2.03 2.69 -2.31
CA LEU A 48 -1.14 2.13 -3.32
C LEU A 48 -0.38 3.27 -3.97
N TRP A 49 0.93 3.10 -4.08
CA TRP A 49 1.83 4.05 -4.70
C TRP A 49 2.53 3.39 -5.90
N LYS A 50 2.74 4.16 -6.96
CA LYS A 50 3.45 3.73 -8.17
C LYS A 50 4.78 4.47 -8.27
N PHE A 51 5.87 3.75 -8.49
CA PHE A 51 7.17 4.35 -8.79
C PHE A 51 7.17 5.01 -10.17
N SER A 52 7.94 6.09 -10.31
CA SER A 52 8.43 6.53 -11.62
C SER A 52 9.38 5.48 -12.21
N ASP A 53 9.56 5.51 -13.53
CA ASP A 53 10.41 4.54 -14.23
C ASP A 53 11.87 4.54 -13.72
N ASP A 54 12.36 5.69 -13.26
CA ASP A 54 13.69 5.88 -12.66
C ASP A 54 13.70 5.80 -11.12
N GLN A 55 12.55 5.48 -10.50
CA GLN A 55 12.34 5.40 -9.05
C GLN A 55 12.64 6.70 -8.27
N SER A 56 12.74 7.84 -8.96
CA SER A 56 12.98 9.15 -8.35
C SER A 56 11.78 9.72 -7.60
N PHE A 57 10.56 9.21 -7.85
CA PHE A 57 9.36 9.57 -7.08
C PHE A 57 8.33 8.44 -7.07
N ILE A 58 7.39 8.54 -6.13
CA ILE A 58 6.19 7.71 -6.07
C ILE A 58 4.93 8.58 -6.17
N THR A 59 3.91 8.10 -6.88
CA THR A 59 2.60 8.78 -6.99
C THR A 59 1.51 7.90 -6.38
N CYS A 60 0.66 8.47 -5.53
CA CYS A 60 -0.46 7.76 -4.94
C CYS A 60 -1.51 7.51 -6.03
N ILE A 61 -1.81 6.24 -6.31
CA ILE A 61 -2.80 5.84 -7.33
C ILE A 61 -4.12 5.36 -6.73
N ALA A 62 -4.13 5.10 -5.42
CA ALA A 62 -5.30 4.63 -4.69
C ALA A 62 -5.15 4.94 -3.20
N LEU A 63 -6.23 5.40 -2.57
CA LEU A 63 -6.27 5.72 -1.15
C LEU A 63 -7.63 5.29 -0.58
N LEU A 64 -7.60 4.55 0.52
CA LEU A 64 -8.78 4.18 1.29
C LEU A 64 -8.61 4.69 2.72
N THR A 65 -9.52 5.57 3.13
CA THR A 65 -9.61 6.12 4.50
C THR A 65 -10.99 5.81 5.08
N PRO A 66 -11.30 6.20 6.34
CA PRO A 66 -12.65 6.07 6.88
C PRO A 66 -13.71 6.86 6.08
N ASP A 67 -13.29 7.89 5.35
CA ASP A 67 -14.16 8.71 4.50
C ASP A 67 -14.45 8.07 3.14
N GLY A 68 -13.73 7.00 2.79
CA GLY A 68 -13.97 6.18 1.61
C GLY A 68 -12.77 6.03 0.67
N PHE A 69 -13.03 5.45 -0.50
CA PHE A 69 -12.03 5.21 -1.53
C PHE A 69 -11.88 6.41 -2.46
N GLN A 70 -10.63 6.77 -2.76
CA GLN A 70 -10.26 7.89 -3.63
C GLN A 70 -9.05 7.49 -4.51
N GLN A 71 -8.89 8.22 -5.63
CA GLN A 71 -7.68 8.19 -6.45
C GLN A 71 -7.13 9.62 -6.48
N PRO A 72 -6.24 9.97 -5.53
CA PRO A 72 -5.75 11.34 -5.41
C PRO A 72 -5.05 11.81 -6.69
N GLU A 73 -5.34 13.02 -7.13
CA GLU A 73 -4.66 13.65 -8.26
C GLU A 73 -3.43 14.41 -7.75
N GLY A 74 -2.23 14.05 -8.24
CA GLY A 74 -1.00 14.80 -7.97
C GLY A 74 -0.33 14.54 -6.62
N LEU A 75 -0.87 13.68 -5.74
CA LEU A 75 -0.20 13.30 -4.50
C LEU A 75 1.07 12.49 -4.81
N ARG A 76 2.23 13.10 -4.56
CA ARG A 76 3.55 12.58 -4.94
C ARG A 76 4.56 12.81 -3.82
N LEU A 77 5.43 11.82 -3.60
CA LEU A 77 6.59 11.92 -2.71
C LEU A 77 7.85 11.69 -3.56
N THR A 78 8.91 12.47 -3.34
CA THR A 78 10.14 12.40 -4.16
C THR A 78 11.31 11.89 -3.35
N GLN A 79 12.22 11.17 -4.02
CA GLN A 79 13.48 10.72 -3.42
C GLN A 79 14.34 11.90 -2.98
N LYS A 80 14.27 13.03 -3.70
CA LYS A 80 15.01 14.24 -3.34
C LYS A 80 14.59 14.80 -1.99
N ASP A 81 13.28 14.75 -1.69
CA ASP A 81 12.73 15.29 -0.45
C ASP A 81 12.83 14.29 0.70
N TYR A 82 12.77 12.98 0.41
CA TYR A 82 12.75 11.90 1.39
C TYR A 82 13.77 10.79 1.09
N PRO A 83 15.08 11.11 1.00
CA PRO A 83 16.08 10.17 0.51
C PRO A 83 16.25 8.93 1.40
N GLU A 84 16.20 9.09 2.74
CA GLU A 84 16.36 7.98 3.68
C GLU A 84 15.25 6.92 3.52
N TYR A 85 14.01 7.36 3.31
CA TYR A 85 12.89 6.46 3.05
C TYR A 85 13.08 5.67 1.75
N PHE A 86 13.41 6.37 0.66
CA PHE A 86 13.58 5.74 -0.65
C PHE A 86 14.74 4.73 -0.63
N GLU A 87 15.85 5.05 0.04
CA GLU A 87 16.95 4.10 0.24
C GLU A 87 16.48 2.84 1.00
N ALA A 88 15.76 3.03 2.10
CA ALA A 88 15.30 1.93 2.94
C ALA A 88 14.30 1.01 2.21
N ILE A 89 13.26 1.58 1.60
CA ILE A 89 12.21 0.79 0.95
C ILE A 89 12.75 0.01 -0.25
N ILE A 90 13.62 0.61 -1.07
CA ILE A 90 14.25 -0.05 -2.22
C ILE A 90 15.20 -1.17 -1.78
N LYS A 91 15.92 -0.99 -0.67
CA LYS A 91 16.91 -1.95 -0.19
C LYS A 91 16.31 -3.15 0.53
N SER A 92 15.19 -2.95 1.24
CA SER A 92 14.65 -3.93 2.19
C SER A 92 13.27 -4.47 1.81
N ASP A 93 12.72 -4.05 0.67
CA ASP A 93 11.37 -4.38 0.18
C ASP A 93 10.22 -3.96 1.10
N SER A 94 10.52 -3.53 2.32
CA SER A 94 9.55 -3.18 3.34
C SER A 94 10.14 -2.18 4.35
N VAL A 95 9.26 -1.38 4.93
CA VAL A 95 9.56 -0.50 6.06
C VAL A 95 8.44 -0.68 7.07
N MET A 96 8.77 -1.02 8.32
CA MET A 96 7.79 -1.22 9.39
C MET A 96 8.11 -0.28 10.55
N ALA A 97 7.43 0.86 10.58
CA ALA A 97 7.66 1.94 11.54
C ALA A 97 6.42 2.15 12.42
N SER A 98 6.36 1.41 13.53
CA SER A 98 5.28 1.54 14.54
C SER A 98 5.27 2.94 15.16
N ASP A 99 6.43 3.53 15.45
CA ASP A 99 6.56 4.98 15.71
C ASP A 99 7.21 5.63 14.47
N ALA A 100 6.38 6.00 13.50
CA ALA A 100 6.84 6.51 12.22
C ALA A 100 7.57 7.86 12.33
N ARG A 101 7.22 8.66 13.36
CA ARG A 101 7.78 10.00 13.53
C ARG A 101 9.20 9.97 14.11
N SER A 102 9.55 8.91 14.84
CA SER A 102 10.89 8.72 15.40
C SER A 102 11.76 7.74 14.61
N HIS A 103 11.15 6.89 13.77
CA HIS A 103 11.87 5.85 13.02
C HIS A 103 12.86 6.45 12.00
N PRO A 104 14.12 5.96 11.93
CA PRO A 104 15.17 6.57 11.11
C PRO A 104 14.79 6.67 9.62
N ASP A 105 14.09 5.67 9.10
CA ASP A 105 13.75 5.58 7.68
C ASP A 105 12.49 6.38 7.29
N THR A 106 11.72 6.88 8.26
CA THR A 106 10.44 7.56 7.97
C THR A 106 10.31 8.94 8.62
N ARG A 107 11.16 9.28 9.60
CA ARG A 107 11.13 10.61 10.26
C ARG A 107 11.35 11.78 9.30
N CYS A 108 11.91 11.54 8.10
CA CYS A 108 12.03 12.54 7.04
C CYS A 108 10.65 13.09 6.62
N PHE A 109 9.58 12.29 6.73
CA PHE A 109 8.21 12.70 6.40
C PHE A 109 7.57 13.64 7.42
N ASN A 110 8.15 13.84 8.60
CA ASN A 110 7.59 14.74 9.63
C ASN A 110 7.37 16.15 9.07
N LYS A 111 8.30 16.65 8.24
CA LYS A 111 8.18 17.97 7.62
C LYS A 111 7.49 17.85 6.27
N GLY A 112 6.16 17.86 6.29
CA GLY A 112 5.31 17.72 5.11
C GLY A 112 4.31 16.61 5.32
N TYR A 113 4.57 15.44 4.73
CA TYR A 113 3.61 14.35 4.61
C TYR A 113 2.94 13.91 5.93
N PHE A 114 3.71 13.58 6.98
CA PHE A 114 3.14 13.07 8.24
C PHE A 114 2.39 14.13 9.06
N ASP A 115 2.80 15.39 8.99
CA ASP A 115 2.14 16.47 9.73
C ASP A 115 0.84 16.90 9.05
N GLU A 116 0.81 16.94 7.71
CA GLU A 116 -0.41 17.23 6.93
C GLU A 116 -1.46 16.13 7.06
N GLU A 117 -1.02 14.87 7.05
CA GLU A 117 -1.90 13.70 7.02
C GLU A 117 -2.14 13.07 8.40
N HIS A 118 -1.53 13.67 9.44
CA HIS A 118 -1.60 13.23 10.82
C HIS A 118 -1.21 11.75 11.03
N ILE A 119 -0.16 11.29 10.34
CA ILE A 119 0.33 9.90 10.40
C ILE A 119 1.26 9.71 11.61
N TYR A 120 1.10 8.60 12.32
CA TYR A 120 1.91 8.23 13.49
C TYR A 120 2.56 6.85 13.37
N SER A 121 2.04 5.98 12.50
CA SER A 121 2.58 4.65 12.23
C SER A 121 2.46 4.34 10.75
N LEU A 122 3.47 3.68 10.18
CA LEU A 122 3.55 3.33 8.76
C LEU A 122 4.12 1.92 8.61
N MET A 123 3.53 1.13 7.72
CA MET A 123 4.03 -0.17 7.30
C MET A 123 3.86 -0.31 5.80
N ASP A 124 4.99 -0.45 5.12
CA ASP A 124 5.09 -0.47 3.67
C ASP A 124 5.67 -1.79 3.18
N TYR A 125 5.21 -2.21 2.00
CA TYR A 125 5.78 -3.36 1.29
C TYR A 125 5.76 -3.12 -0.22
N MET A 126 6.88 -3.34 -0.89
CA MET A 126 7.01 -3.19 -2.34
C MET A 126 6.33 -4.33 -3.08
N PHE A 127 5.70 -4.01 -4.20
CA PHE A 127 5.21 -4.99 -5.17
C PHE A 127 5.82 -4.74 -6.54
N ASN A 128 6.01 -5.83 -7.29
CA ASN A 128 6.87 -5.85 -8.46
C ASN A 128 6.07 -6.18 -9.74
N ASN A 129 6.59 -5.73 -10.88
CA ASN A 129 6.16 -6.16 -12.20
C ASN A 129 7.39 -6.65 -12.95
N ASP A 130 7.33 -7.87 -13.50
CA ASP A 130 8.45 -8.53 -14.20
C ASP A 130 9.82 -8.38 -13.49
N PHE A 131 9.84 -8.60 -12.18
CA PHE A 131 11.03 -8.50 -11.30
C PHE A 131 11.62 -7.10 -11.11
N SER A 132 10.93 -6.05 -11.59
CA SER A 132 11.27 -4.65 -11.28
C SER A 132 10.34 -4.09 -10.20
N PRO A 133 10.84 -3.26 -9.27
CA PRO A 133 10.00 -2.45 -8.38
C PRO A 133 8.97 -1.69 -9.20
N PHE A 134 7.68 -1.89 -8.88
CA PHE A 134 6.58 -1.25 -9.59
C PHE A 134 5.84 -0.27 -8.68
N GLY A 135 5.62 -0.65 -7.43
CA GLY A 135 4.91 0.18 -6.48
C GLY A 135 5.05 -0.27 -5.04
N ILE A 136 4.34 0.42 -4.17
CA ILE A 136 4.33 0.21 -2.72
C ILE A 136 2.89 0.06 -2.26
N ILE A 137 2.62 -0.96 -1.46
CA ILE A 137 1.43 -1.01 -0.63
C ILE A 137 1.77 -0.37 0.70
N CYS A 138 0.97 0.61 1.11
CA CYS A 138 1.21 1.39 2.31
C CYS A 138 0.03 1.27 3.28
N CYS A 139 0.31 0.89 4.52
CA CYS A 139 -0.62 0.83 5.63
C CYS A 139 -0.22 1.84 6.70
N GLU A 140 -1.12 2.76 7.02
CA GLU A 140 -0.86 3.88 7.91
C GLU A 140 -1.89 3.92 9.04
N SER A 141 -1.46 4.44 10.19
CA SER A 141 -2.36 4.83 11.26
C SER A 141 -2.30 6.35 11.44
N ALA A 142 -3.38 7.01 11.03
CA ALA A 142 -3.60 8.43 11.24
C ALA A 142 -4.27 8.68 12.59
N GLY A 143 -3.87 9.75 13.28
CA GLY A 143 -4.41 10.21 14.56
C GLY A 143 -3.95 9.42 15.80
N LYS A 144 -3.29 8.27 15.64
CA LYS A 144 -2.74 7.48 16.76
C LYS A 144 -1.61 6.58 16.32
N GLN A 145 -0.70 6.28 17.24
CA GLN A 145 0.30 5.24 17.06
C GLN A 145 -0.33 3.85 17.21
N VAL A 146 0.14 2.88 16.44
CA VAL A 146 -0.15 1.45 16.57
C VAL A 146 1.14 0.64 16.49
N ASP A 147 1.16 -0.51 17.16
CA ASP A 147 2.26 -1.46 17.06
C ASP A 147 2.01 -2.47 15.93
N TRP A 148 2.81 -2.40 14.87
CA TRP A 148 2.82 -3.42 13.82
C TRP A 148 3.49 -4.70 14.30
N SER A 149 2.91 -5.84 13.93
CA SER A 149 3.44 -7.16 14.22
C SER A 149 4.01 -7.83 12.97
N GLN A 150 4.77 -8.90 13.15
CA GLN A 150 5.25 -9.71 12.03
C GLN A 150 4.09 -10.36 11.24
N GLU A 151 2.96 -10.65 11.89
CA GLU A 151 1.76 -11.16 11.21
C GLU A 151 1.11 -10.09 10.31
N ASP A 152 1.10 -8.83 10.76
CA ASP A 152 0.66 -7.69 9.95
C ASP A 152 1.53 -7.55 8.69
N LEU A 153 2.87 -7.62 8.86
CA LEU A 153 3.82 -7.54 7.74
C LEU A 153 3.68 -8.73 6.76
N GLN A 154 3.53 -9.96 7.26
CA GLN A 154 3.31 -11.15 6.44
C GLN A 154 2.01 -11.07 5.64
N SER A 155 0.95 -10.47 6.23
CA SER A 155 -0.30 -10.20 5.53
C SER A 155 -0.10 -9.20 4.39
N LEU A 156 0.67 -8.14 4.63
CA LEU A 156 1.01 -7.14 3.62
C LEU A 156 1.87 -7.72 2.49
N GLU A 157 2.88 -8.52 2.81
CA GLU A 157 3.70 -9.27 1.85
C GLU A 157 2.85 -10.20 0.97
N ARG A 158 1.90 -10.92 1.59
CA ARG A 158 0.98 -11.80 0.84
C ARG A 158 0.09 -11.00 -0.10
N ALA A 159 -0.40 -9.83 0.32
CA ALA A 159 -1.13 -8.93 -0.56
C ALA A 159 -0.25 -8.43 -1.72
N ALA A 160 0.99 -8.03 -1.45
CA ALA A 160 1.95 -7.57 -2.46
C ALA A 160 2.23 -8.65 -3.52
N ARG A 161 2.38 -9.92 -3.11
CA ARG A 161 2.54 -11.05 -4.05
C ARG A 161 1.32 -11.22 -4.95
N ILE A 162 0.11 -11.15 -4.40
CA ILE A 162 -1.13 -11.24 -5.19
C ILE A 162 -1.18 -10.08 -6.18
N VAL A 163 -0.95 -8.85 -5.72
CA VAL A 163 -0.96 -7.66 -6.58
C VAL A 163 0.09 -7.78 -7.69
N SER A 164 1.30 -8.26 -7.38
CA SER A 164 2.38 -8.47 -8.36
C SER A 164 2.00 -9.46 -9.47
N ILE A 165 1.25 -10.51 -9.16
CA ILE A 165 0.78 -11.47 -10.18
C ILE A 165 -0.19 -10.80 -11.16
N PHE A 166 -1.07 -9.93 -10.65
CA PHE A 166 -2.11 -9.29 -11.46
C PHE A 166 -1.69 -7.95 -12.07
N SER A 167 -0.61 -7.32 -11.59
CA SER A 167 -0.01 -6.14 -12.22
C SER A 167 0.51 -6.43 -13.62
N ASN A 168 1.09 -7.62 -13.82
CA ASN A 168 1.63 -8.07 -15.11
C ASN A 168 0.51 -8.28 -16.15
N ILE A 169 -0.73 -8.50 -15.70
CA ILE A 169 -1.88 -8.86 -16.55
C ILE A 169 -2.72 -7.64 -16.92
N ARG A 170 -2.72 -6.58 -16.09
CA ARG A 170 -3.79 -5.56 -16.12
C ARG A 170 -3.33 -4.13 -16.35
N HIS A 171 -2.06 -3.91 -16.64
CA HIS A 171 -1.49 -2.56 -16.80
C HIS A 171 -1.98 -1.61 -15.69
N LEU A 172 -1.65 -1.89 -14.41
CA LEU A 172 -1.87 -0.93 -13.30
C LEU A 172 -1.18 0.43 -13.53
N ALA A 173 -0.46 0.55 -14.64
CA ALA A 173 0.35 1.65 -15.09
C ALA A 173 -0.40 2.74 -15.87
N GLU A 174 -1.61 2.50 -16.39
CA GLU A 174 -2.37 3.51 -17.15
C GLU A 174 -3.16 4.46 -16.26
#